data_AF-A0A318SPG6-F1
#
_entry.id   AF-A0A318SPG6-F1
#
_cell.length_a   1.000
_cell.length_b   1.000
_cell.length_c   1.000
_cell.angle_alpha   90.00
_cell.angle_beta   90.00
_cell.angle_gamma   90.00
#
_symmetry.space_group_name_H-M   'P 1'
#
loop_
_entity.id
_entity.type
_entity.pdbx_description
1 polymer ?
#
loop_
_entity_poly.entity_id
_entity_poly.type
_entity_poly.pdbx_seq_one_letter_code
_entity_poly.pdbx_strand_id
1 'polypeptide(L)' 'MLIDFFYTLRSAKLPVSVKEFLTLLEALQADVVGPQSDGAWTLDDFYHLSRTCW' A
#
# COMPACT_ATOMS: atom_id res chain seq x y z
N MET A 1 -8.54 5.41 5.87
CA MET A 1 -7.98 4.10 5.41
C MET A 1 -7.10 4.32 4.18
N LEU A 2 -6.33 3.33 3.73
CA LEU A 2 -5.36 3.43 2.61
C LEU A 2 -5.93 4.13 1.35
N ILE A 3 -7.24 3.96 1.11
CA ILE A 3 -7.96 4.61 0.02
C ILE A 3 -8.05 6.13 0.16
N ASP A 4 -8.28 6.65 1.37
CA ASP A 4 -8.32 8.10 1.63
C ASP A 4 -6.94 8.74 1.44
N PHE A 5 -5.88 8.00 1.81
CA PHE A 5 -4.50 8.40 1.54
C PHE A 5 -4.24 8.51 0.03
N PHE A 6 -4.64 7.50 -0.75
CA PHE A 6 -4.51 7.55 -2.21
C PHE A 6 -5.26 8.74 -2.84
N TYR A 7 -6.50 9.00 -2.42
CA TYR A 7 -7.26 10.16 -2.90
C TYR A 7 -6.64 11.50 -2.45
N THR A 8 -5.99 11.54 -1.30
CA THR A 8 -5.22 12.72 -0.83
C THR A 8 -4.00 12.97 -1.71
N LEU A 9 -3.25 11.94 -2.11
CA LEU A 9 -2.12 12.09 -3.03
C LEU A 9 -2.58 12.54 -4.43
N ARG A 10 -3.69 11.99 -4.92
CA ARG A 10 -4.31 12.42 -6.19
C ARG A 10 -4.78 13.86 -6.14
N SER A 11 -5.42 14.30 -5.05
CA SER A 11 -5.88 15.69 -4.91
C SER A 11 -4.70 16.67 -4.83
N ALA A 12 -3.58 16.23 -4.24
CA ALA A 12 -2.30 16.95 -4.23
C ALA A 12 -1.54 16.91 -5.57
N LYS A 13 -2.09 16.25 -6.61
CA LYS A 13 -1.48 16.09 -7.95
C LYS A 13 -0.11 15.40 -7.93
N LEU A 14 0.15 14.55 -6.94
CA LEU A 14 1.35 13.71 -6.95
C LEU A 14 1.22 12.60 -8.00
N PRO A 15 2.32 12.19 -8.65
CA PRO A 15 2.30 11.08 -9.58
C PRO A 15 2.03 9.79 -8.81
N VAL A 16 0.81 9.26 -8.93
CA VAL A 16 0.39 8.00 -8.31
C VAL A 16 -0.33 7.14 -9.34
N SER A 17 -0.04 5.84 -9.36
CA SER A 17 -0.70 4.88 -10.26
C SER A 17 -1.88 4.19 -9.59
N VAL A 18 -2.99 4.05 -10.31
CA VAL A 18 -4.12 3.20 -9.87
C VAL A 18 -3.66 1.74 -9.77
N LYS A 19 -2.76 1.30 -10.66
CA LYS A 19 -2.25 -0.07 -10.65
C LYS A 19 -1.44 -0.36 -9.37
N GLU A 20 -0.50 0.53 -9.02
CA GLU A 20 0.29 0.41 -7.78
C GLU A 20 -0.63 0.34 -6.56
N PHE A 21 -1.68 1.16 -6.52
CA PHE A 21 -2.66 1.14 -5.45
C PHE A 21 -3.42 -0.18 -5.36
N LEU A 22 -3.87 -0.74 -6.49
CA LEU A 22 -4.54 -2.04 -6.52
C LEU A 22 -3.59 -3.17 -6.07
N THR A 23 -2.32 -3.15 -6.49
CA THR A 23 -1.31 -4.12 -6.05
C THR A 23 -1.09 -4.08 -4.53
N LEU A 24 -1.09 -2.89 -3.93
CA LEU A 24 -1.00 -2.76 -2.46
C LEU A 24 -2.23 -3.31 -1.74
N LEU A 25 -3.42 -3.15 -2.32
CA LEU A 25 -4.64 -3.73 -1.76
C LEU A 25 -4.63 -5.26 -1.86
N GLU A 26 -4.14 -5.82 -2.97
CA GLU A 26 -3.98 -7.27 -3.15
C GLU A 26 -3.01 -7.86 -2.13
N ALA A 27 -1.89 -7.19 -1.85
CA ALA A 27 -0.93 -7.63 -0.85
C ALA A 27 -1.50 -7.62 0.58
N LEU A 28 -2.34 -6.64 0.91
CA LEU A 28 -3.08 -6.60 2.18
C LEU A 28 -4.14 -7.70 2.27
N GLN A 29 -4.81 -8.04 1.17
CA GLN A 29 -5.80 -9.13 1.13
C GLN A 29 -5.15 -10.52 1.20
N ALA A 30 -3.91 -10.65 0.71
CA ALA A 30 -3.15 -11.89 0.73
C ALA A 30 -2.32 -12.06 2.02
N ASP A 31 -2.54 -11.22 3.04
CA ASP A 31 -1.82 -11.22 4.31
C ASP A 31 -0.29 -11.15 4.17
N VAL A 32 0.21 -10.51 3.10
CA VAL A 32 1.65 -10.34 2.85
C VAL A 32 2.25 -9.30 3.80
N VAL A 33 1.48 -8.25 4.11
CA VAL A 33 1.82 -7.22 5.10
C VAL A 33 0.59 -6.80 5.89
N GLY A 34 0.80 -6.19 7.05
CA GLY A 34 -0.26 -5.60 7.87
C GLY A 34 -0.70 -6.50 9.03
N PRO A 35 -1.80 -6.16 9.72
CA PRO A 35 -2.15 -6.76 11.02
C PRO A 35 -2.45 -8.26 10.99
N GLN A 36 -2.77 -8.79 9.82
CA GLN A 36 -3.12 -10.21 9.60
C GLN A 36 -1.91 -11.03 9.14
N SER A 37 -0.81 -10.38 8.77
CA SER A 37 0.42 -11.05 8.33
C SER A 37 1.21 -11.61 9.51
N ASP A 38 1.78 -12.80 9.34
CA ASP A 38 2.68 -13.41 10.33
C ASP A 38 4.09 -12.82 10.19
N GLY A 39 4.43 -11.89 11.09
CA GLY A 39 5.76 -11.29 11.16
C GLY A 39 6.01 -10.03 10.30
N ALA A 40 5.04 -9.55 9.51
CA ALA A 40 5.20 -8.39 8.61
C ALA A 40 4.17 -7.27 8.86
N TRP A 41 4.00 -6.88 10.12
CA TRP A 41 2.95 -5.95 10.57
C TRP A 41 3.45 -4.52 10.82
N THR A 42 4.74 -4.23 10.62
CA THR A 42 5.29 -2.90 10.89
C THR A 42 5.05 -1.93 9.73
N LEU A 43 5.15 -0.64 10.02
CA LEU A 43 5.08 0.39 8.98
C LEU A 43 6.26 0.28 7.99
N ASP A 44 7.42 -0.15 8.47
CA ASP A 44 8.61 -0.34 7.64
C ASP A 44 8.41 -1.48 6.64
N ASP A 45 7.78 -2.59 7.05
CA ASP A 45 7.42 -3.70 6.15
C ASP A 45 6.50 -3.22 5.03
N PHE A 46 5.47 -2.45 5.39
CA PHE A 46 4.55 -1.84 4.44
C PHE A 46 5.27 -0.87 3.49
N TYR A 47 6.18 -0.05 4.01
CA TYR A 47 6.96 0.90 3.21
C TYR A 47 7.89 0.18 2.22
N HIS A 48 8.61 -0.84 2.68
CA HIS A 48 9.49 -1.63 1.83
C HIS A 48 8.73 -2.33 0.73
N LEU A 49 7.59 -2.97 1.04
CA LEU A 49 6.70 -3.55 0.04
C LEU A 49 6.25 -2.49 -0.99
N SER A 50 5.82 -1.32 -0.52
CA SER A 50 5.32 -0.26 -1.39
C SER A 50 6.34 0.22 -2.41
N ARG A 51 7.64 0.18 -2.09
CA ARG A 51 8.70 0.53 -3.06
C ARG A 51 8.98 -0.54 -4.12
N THR A 52 8.42 -1.74 -3.96
CA THR A 52 8.57 -2.85 -4.92
C THR A 52 7.42 -2.91 -5.93
N CYS A 53 6.32 -2.19 -5.68
CA CYS A 53 5.23 -2.02 -6.64
C CYS A 53 5.69 -1.07 -7.78
N TRP A 54 5.66 -1.54 -9.03
CA TRP A 54 5.97 -0.79 -10.26
C TRP A 54 4.79 -0.83 -11.26
#